data_AF-A0A351SBS3-F1
#
_entry.id   AF-A0A351SBS3-F1
#
_cell.length_a   1.000
_cell.length_b   1.000
_cell.length_c   1.000
_cell.angle_alpha   90.00
_cell.angle_beta   90.00
_cell.angle_gamma   90.00
#
_symmetry.space_group_name_H-M   'P 1'
#
loop_
_entity.id
_entity.type
_entity.pdbx_description
1 polymer ?
#
loop_
_entity_poly.entity_id
_entity_poly.type
_entity_poly.pdbx_seq_one_letter_code
_entity_poly.pdbx_strand_id
1 'polypeptide(L)'
;MHLLQHLPPPAMPTPISYEEWKIKALDGRKSCKECNDQYKTTCDKCHGAGTIECHCCNHEEDCPDCDGLGEFVCLKCDGSASHIDYLKRVADDYIKLMAWRKLVMPETEIRKMASLAAKQACQQHTITRGAA
;
A
#
# COMPACT_ATOMS: atom_id res chain seq x y z
N MET A 1 -22.67 -36.93 -0.93
CA MET A 1 -21.32 -36.73 -0.36
C MET A 1 -21.00 -35.24 -0.42
N HIS A 2 -20.97 -34.54 0.71
CA HIS A 2 -20.71 -33.08 0.83
C HIS A 2 -19.57 -32.81 1.83
N LEU A 3 -18.52 -33.64 1.80
CA LEU A 3 -17.42 -33.58 2.78
C LEU A 3 -16.41 -32.45 2.52
N LEU A 4 -16.49 -31.76 1.38
CA LEU A 4 -15.54 -30.70 1.01
C LEU A 4 -15.89 -29.32 1.60
N GLN A 5 -17.08 -29.13 2.20
CA GLN A 5 -17.50 -27.83 2.74
C GLN A 5 -16.95 -27.51 4.13
N HIS A 6 -16.31 -28.48 4.81
CA HIS A 6 -15.83 -28.33 6.18
C HIS A 6 -14.30 -28.30 6.33
N LEU A 7 -13.55 -28.35 5.23
CA LEU A 7 -12.11 -28.20 5.31
C LEU A 7 -11.76 -26.72 5.53
N PRO A 8 -10.86 -26.41 6.48
CA PRO A 8 -10.40 -25.04 6.65
C PRO A 8 -9.72 -24.55 5.36
N PRO A 9 -9.78 -23.25 5.06
CA PRO A 9 -9.07 -22.69 3.92
C PRO A 9 -7.57 -23.05 3.98
N PRO A 10 -6.92 -23.31 2.84
CA PRO A 10 -5.50 -23.58 2.81
C PRO A 10 -4.73 -22.39 3.39
N ALA A 11 -3.71 -22.68 4.21
CA ALA A 11 -2.83 -21.65 4.74
C ALA A 11 -2.02 -21.01 3.60
N MET A 12 -2.21 -19.69 3.43
CA MET A 12 -1.54 -18.88 2.42
C MET A 12 -0.40 -18.08 3.04
N PRO A 13 0.72 -17.86 2.31
CA PRO A 13 1.81 -17.04 2.80
C PRO A 13 1.37 -15.58 2.93
N THR A 14 1.83 -14.88 3.96
CA THR A 14 1.56 -13.45 4.11
C THR A 14 2.21 -12.67 2.96
N PRO A 15 1.46 -11.84 2.23
CA PRO A 15 2.04 -11.00 1.18
C PRO A 15 2.92 -9.91 1.79
N ILE A 16 3.87 -9.40 1.01
CA ILE A 16 4.62 -8.18 1.36
C ILE A 16 3.66 -7.01 1.57
N SER A 17 4.05 -6.01 2.37
CA SER A 17 3.18 -4.86 2.63
C SER A 17 2.86 -4.06 1.35
N TYR A 18 1.75 -3.33 1.36
CA TYR A 18 1.37 -2.45 0.25
C TYR A 18 2.46 -1.42 -0.06
N GLU A 19 3.09 -0.84 0.96
CA GLU A 19 4.17 0.15 0.78
C GLU A 19 5.42 -0.47 0.16
N GLU A 20 5.86 -1.64 0.63
CA GLU A 20 7.00 -2.35 0.02
C GLU A 20 6.69 -2.81 -1.40
N TRP A 21 5.48 -3.29 -1.65
CA TRP A 21 5.02 -3.64 -2.99
C TRP A 21 5.02 -2.42 -3.90
N LYS A 22 4.48 -1.29 -3.42
CA LYS A 22 4.43 -0.03 -4.15
C LYS A 22 5.82 0.45 -4.51
N ILE A 23 6.78 0.42 -3.58
CA ILE A 23 8.18 0.74 -3.85
C ILE A 23 8.72 -0.16 -4.97
N LYS A 24 8.60 -1.50 -4.84
CA LYS A 24 9.10 -2.45 -5.86
C LYS A 24 8.39 -2.34 -7.21
N ALA A 25 7.09 -2.07 -7.21
CA ALA A 25 6.28 -1.91 -8.42
C ALA A 25 6.62 -0.61 -9.17
N LEU A 26 7.15 0.39 -8.45
CA LEU A 26 7.59 1.67 -8.99
C LEU A 26 9.09 1.71 -9.29
N ASP A 27 9.91 0.87 -8.64
CA ASP A 27 11.37 0.76 -8.80
C ASP A 27 11.82 0.41 -10.25
N GLY A 28 10.91 -0.12 -11.07
CA GLY A 28 11.13 -0.36 -12.50
C GLY A 28 10.75 0.79 -13.43
N ARG A 29 10.23 1.93 -12.91
CA ARG A 29 9.82 3.08 -13.73
C ARG A 29 10.97 4.04 -13.92
N LYS A 30 11.10 4.56 -15.15
CA LYS A 30 12.10 5.57 -15.52
C LYS A 30 12.09 6.72 -14.52
N SER A 31 13.29 7.19 -14.20
CA SER A 31 13.49 8.27 -13.25
C SER A 31 12.57 9.46 -13.52
N CYS A 32 11.84 9.84 -12.49
CA CYS A 32 10.91 10.96 -12.52
C CYS A 32 11.69 12.23 -12.21
N LYS A 33 12.12 12.92 -13.27
CA LYS A 33 12.87 14.18 -13.19
C LYS A 33 12.15 15.28 -12.40
N GLU A 34 10.84 15.18 -12.23
CA GLU A 34 10.05 16.18 -11.50
C GLU A 34 10.03 15.97 -9.98
N CYS A 35 10.28 14.76 -9.49
CA CYS A 35 10.42 14.50 -8.04
C CYS A 35 11.80 13.94 -7.66
N ASN A 36 12.76 13.95 -8.58
CA ASN A 36 14.09 13.35 -8.40
C ASN A 36 14.03 11.94 -7.80
N ASP A 37 13.08 11.12 -8.26
CA ASP A 37 12.87 9.74 -7.80
C ASP A 37 12.46 9.59 -6.33
N GLN A 38 12.06 10.67 -5.66
CA GLN A 38 11.59 10.63 -4.28
C GLN A 38 10.10 10.28 -4.17
N TYR A 39 9.38 10.24 -5.30
CA TYR A 39 7.93 9.94 -5.42
C TYR A 39 7.01 10.86 -4.60
N LYS A 40 7.60 11.87 -3.98
CA LYS A 40 7.02 12.86 -3.11
C LYS A 40 7.61 14.21 -3.51
N THR A 41 6.81 15.25 -3.48
CA THR A 41 7.25 16.62 -3.70
C THR A 41 6.93 17.43 -2.47
N THR A 42 7.90 18.16 -1.94
CA THR A 42 7.72 19.03 -0.78
C THR A 42 6.55 19.97 -1.02
N CYS A 43 5.69 20.15 0.00
CA CYS A 43 4.64 21.15 -0.09
C CYS A 43 5.27 22.53 -0.06
N ASP A 44 5.15 23.28 -1.15
CA ASP A 44 5.75 24.62 -1.30
C ASP A 44 5.22 25.62 -0.25
N LYS A 45 3.98 25.43 0.21
CA LYS A 45 3.32 26.35 1.13
C LYS A 45 3.79 26.23 2.57
N CYS A 46 4.15 25.02 3.01
CA CYS A 46 4.73 24.79 4.34
C CYS A 46 6.21 24.41 4.29
N HIS A 47 6.84 24.45 3.11
CA HIS A 47 8.23 24.07 2.87
C HIS A 47 8.64 22.71 3.49
N GLY A 48 7.73 21.74 3.52
CA GLY A 48 8.00 20.43 4.13
C GLY A 48 7.68 20.29 5.61
N ALA A 49 7.30 21.37 6.30
CA ALA A 49 7.04 21.34 7.75
C ALA A 49 5.73 20.64 8.13
N GLY A 50 4.75 20.62 7.21
CA GLY A 50 3.40 20.12 7.50
C GLY A 50 2.51 21.17 8.18
N THR A 51 3.08 22.19 8.80
CA THR A 51 2.35 23.29 9.45
C THR A 51 2.72 24.65 8.87
N ILE A 52 1.83 25.63 9.00
CA ILE A 52 2.06 27.04 8.66
C ILE A 52 1.93 27.86 9.94
N GLU A 53 2.92 28.70 10.23
CA GLU A 53 2.87 29.62 11.36
C GLU A 53 2.14 30.90 10.97
N CYS A 54 1.05 31.22 11.68
CA CYS A 54 0.33 32.47 11.48
C CYS A 54 1.11 33.62 12.13
N HIS A 55 1.76 34.45 11.31
CA HIS A 55 2.64 35.54 11.74
C HIS A 55 1.96 36.62 12.62
N CYS A 56 0.63 36.64 12.66
CA CYS A 56 -0.14 37.60 13.45
C CYS A 56 -0.45 37.10 14.87
N CYS A 57 -0.43 35.78 15.11
CA CYS A 57 -0.84 35.21 16.40
C CYS A 57 0.08 34.07 16.90
N ASN A 58 1.16 33.75 16.19
CA ASN A 58 2.10 32.65 16.48
C ASN A 58 1.39 31.31 16.73
N HIS A 59 0.23 31.09 16.10
CA HIS A 59 -0.42 29.78 16.08
C HIS A 59 0.11 29.00 14.89
N GLU A 60 0.52 27.75 15.14
CA GLU A 60 0.78 26.78 14.08
C GLU A 60 -0.53 26.08 13.72
N GLU A 61 -0.88 26.10 12.44
CA GLU A 61 -2.00 25.32 11.90
C GLU A 61 -1.49 24.32 10.87
N ASP A 62 -2.18 23.18 10.75
CA ASP A 62 -1.88 22.20 9.70
C ASP A 62 -2.00 22.88 8.34
N CYS A 63 -1.00 22.66 7.49
CA CYS A 63 -0.99 23.23 6.16
C CYS A 63 -2.20 22.69 5.38
N PRO A 64 -3.15 23.54 4.99
CA PRO A 64 -4.40 23.09 4.35
C PRO A 64 -4.17 22.56 2.94
N ASP A 65 -2.99 22.81 2.37
CA ASP A 65 -2.65 22.35 1.03
C ASP A 65 -2.12 20.92 1.06
N CYS A 66 -1.45 20.49 2.12
CA CYS A 66 -0.91 19.13 2.27
C CYS A 66 -1.52 18.35 3.44
N ASP A 67 -2.63 18.83 4.00
CA ASP A 67 -3.35 18.24 5.14
C ASP A 67 -2.41 17.85 6.30
N GLY A 68 -1.44 18.69 6.63
CA GLY A 68 -0.50 18.42 7.73
C GLY A 68 0.70 17.54 7.37
N LEU A 69 0.78 16.97 6.15
CA LEU A 69 1.79 15.96 5.80
C LEU A 69 3.16 16.54 5.43
N GLY A 70 3.21 17.81 5.01
CA GLY A 70 4.43 18.46 4.54
C GLY A 70 4.83 18.12 3.10
N GLU A 71 4.16 17.15 2.48
CA GLU A 71 4.53 16.59 1.19
C GLU A 71 3.31 16.22 0.34
N PHE A 72 3.46 16.30 -0.98
CA PHE A 72 2.51 15.81 -1.97
C PHE A 72 3.01 14.52 -2.60
N VAL A 73 2.10 13.60 -2.94
CA VAL A 73 2.44 12.48 -3.81
C VAL A 73 2.66 13.00 -5.24
N CYS A 74 3.80 12.69 -5.85
CA CYS A 74 4.08 13.17 -7.20
C CYS A 74 3.14 12.51 -8.22
N LEU A 75 2.18 13.27 -8.75
CA LEU A 75 1.15 12.80 -9.67
C LEU A 75 1.69 12.43 -11.05
N LYS A 76 2.85 12.97 -11.47
CA LYS A 76 3.43 12.75 -12.81
C LYS A 76 4.33 11.51 -12.94
N CYS A 77 4.86 10.99 -11.84
CA CYS A 77 5.48 9.65 -11.79
C CYS A 77 4.42 8.53 -11.67
N ASP A 78 3.16 8.97 -11.63
CA ASP A 78 1.91 8.22 -11.72
C ASP A 78 1.70 7.24 -10.57
N GLY A 79 0.95 7.69 -9.57
CA GLY A 79 0.30 6.89 -8.51
C GLY A 79 -0.69 5.84 -9.02
N SER A 80 -0.29 5.06 -10.04
CA SER A 80 -1.04 3.99 -10.70
C SER A 80 -0.78 2.62 -10.07
N ALA A 81 0.06 2.55 -9.04
CA ALA A 81 0.08 1.42 -8.13
C ALA A 81 -1.10 1.60 -7.16
N SER A 82 -2.31 1.26 -7.61
CA SER A 82 -3.50 1.36 -6.75
C SER A 82 -3.56 0.18 -5.80
N HIS A 83 -4.25 0.35 -4.67
CA HIS A 83 -4.54 -0.78 -3.77
C HIS A 83 -5.30 -1.91 -4.49
N ILE A 84 -6.08 -1.60 -5.52
CA ILE A 84 -6.76 -2.60 -6.36
C ILE A 84 -5.74 -3.42 -7.15
N ASP A 85 -4.69 -2.81 -7.69
CA ASP A 85 -3.64 -3.51 -8.44
C ASP A 85 -2.77 -4.38 -7.53
N TYR A 86 -2.51 -3.91 -6.32
CA TYR A 86 -1.89 -4.72 -5.27
C TYR A 86 -2.73 -5.98 -4.98
N LEU A 87 -4.03 -5.85 -4.71
CA LEU A 87 -4.91 -6.97 -4.43
C LEU A 87 -4.99 -7.97 -5.60
N LYS A 88 -5.06 -7.48 -6.84
CA LYS A 88 -5.00 -8.33 -8.04
C LYS A 88 -3.70 -9.13 -8.06
N ARG A 89 -2.56 -8.49 -7.79
CA ARG A 89 -1.26 -9.18 -7.82
C ARG A 89 -1.13 -10.25 -6.75
N VAL A 90 -1.60 -9.98 -5.53
CA VAL A 90 -1.65 -10.99 -4.45
C VAL A 90 -2.54 -12.16 -4.86
N ALA A 91 -3.71 -11.88 -5.44
CA ALA A 91 -4.61 -12.94 -5.92
C ALA A 91 -3.96 -13.79 -7.04
N ASP A 92 -3.27 -13.17 -7.99
CA ASP A 92 -2.55 -13.87 -9.07
C ASP A 92 -1.47 -14.81 -8.52
N ASP A 93 -0.70 -14.35 -7.53
CA ASP A 93 0.33 -15.17 -6.90
C ASP A 93 -0.29 -16.34 -6.12
N TYR A 94 -1.45 -16.13 -5.49
CA TYR A 94 -2.21 -17.20 -4.85
C TYR A 94 -2.76 -18.22 -5.85
N ILE A 95 -3.27 -17.77 -7.01
CA ILE A 95 -3.71 -18.65 -8.10
C ILE A 95 -2.55 -19.55 -8.56
N LYS A 96 -1.37 -18.96 -8.80
CA LYS A 96 -0.17 -19.71 -9.18
C LYS A 96 0.24 -20.72 -8.11
N LEU A 97 0.20 -20.33 -6.84
CA LEU A 97 0.54 -21.21 -5.72
C LEU A 97 -0.44 -22.39 -5.62
N MET A 98 -1.74 -22.15 -5.79
CA MET A 98 -2.75 -23.21 -5.77
C MET A 98 -2.59 -24.16 -6.94
N ALA A 99 -2.36 -23.62 -8.15
CA ALA A 99 -2.06 -24.43 -9.32
C ALA A 99 -0.84 -25.33 -9.09
N TRP A 100 0.23 -24.78 -8.52
CA TRP A 100 1.44 -25.55 -8.15
C TRP A 100 1.15 -26.65 -7.12
N ARG A 101 0.28 -26.36 -6.13
CA ARG A 101 -0.15 -27.33 -5.11
C ARG A 101 -1.25 -28.30 -5.56
N LYS A 102 -1.71 -28.20 -6.82
CA LYS A 102 -2.86 -28.97 -7.36
C LYS A 102 -4.14 -28.80 -6.53
N LEU A 103 -4.33 -27.61 -5.95
CA LEU A 103 -5.53 -27.23 -5.23
C LEU A 103 -6.48 -26.50 -6.17
N VAL A 104 -7.78 -26.81 -6.09
CA VAL A 104 -8.81 -26.15 -6.89
C VAL A 104 -9.66 -25.30 -5.96
N MET A 105 -9.72 -24.00 -6.24
CA MET A 105 -10.56 -23.04 -5.53
C MET A 105 -11.13 -22.03 -6.53
N PRO A 106 -12.39 -21.60 -6.39
CA PRO A 106 -12.95 -20.53 -7.21
C PRO A 106 -12.14 -19.24 -7.08
N GLU A 107 -11.92 -18.54 -8.19
CA GLU A 107 -11.16 -17.28 -8.21
C GLU A 107 -11.74 -16.23 -7.25
N THR A 108 -13.06 -16.22 -7.06
CA THR A 108 -13.75 -15.35 -6.10
C THR A 108 -13.29 -15.57 -4.66
N GLU A 109 -13.11 -16.84 -4.24
CA GLU A 109 -12.62 -17.18 -2.91
C GLU A 109 -11.12 -16.85 -2.78
N ILE A 110 -10.34 -17.05 -3.83
CA ILE A 110 -8.92 -16.66 -3.85
C ILE A 110 -8.77 -15.14 -3.65
N ARG A 111 -9.58 -14.33 -4.34
CA ARG A 111 -9.58 -12.86 -4.19
C ARG A 111 -10.00 -12.41 -2.78
N LYS A 112 -10.96 -13.10 -2.16
CA LYS A 112 -11.34 -12.84 -0.75
C LYS A 112 -10.16 -13.12 0.18
N MET A 113 -9.50 -14.27 0.02
CA MET A 113 -8.32 -14.62 0.84
C MET A 113 -7.17 -13.64 0.64
N ALA A 114 -6.89 -13.24 -0.61
CA ALA A 114 -5.89 -12.21 -0.92
C ALA A 114 -6.19 -10.89 -0.18
N SER A 115 -7.46 -10.48 -0.18
CA SER A 115 -7.91 -9.27 0.53
C SER A 115 -7.75 -9.38 2.05
N LEU A 116 -8.05 -10.54 2.65
CA LEU A 116 -7.85 -10.77 4.08
C LEU A 116 -6.37 -10.79 4.46
N ALA A 117 -5.54 -11.47 3.67
CA ALA A 117 -4.10 -11.54 3.89
C ALA A 117 -3.43 -10.16 3.73
N ALA A 118 -3.87 -9.36 2.74
CA ALA A 118 -3.43 -7.98 2.56
C ALA A 118 -3.76 -7.10 3.78
N LYS A 119 -4.95 -7.24 4.38
CA LYS A 119 -5.32 -6.52 5.60
C LYS A 119 -4.45 -6.92 6.80
N GLN A 120 -4.15 -8.20 6.95
CA GLN A 120 -3.27 -8.70 8.02
C GLN A 120 -1.84 -8.18 7.87
N ALA A 121 -1.31 -8.15 6.64
CA ALA A 121 0.00 -7.57 6.35
C ALA A 121 0.05 -6.07 6.73
N CYS A 122 -1.03 -5.31 6.53
CA CYS A 122 -1.09 -3.91 6.97
C CYS A 122 -0.99 -3.78 8.51
N GLN A 123 -1.72 -4.62 9.25
CA GLN A 123 -1.75 -4.57 10.72
C GLN A 123 -0.41 -4.95 11.37
N GLN A 124 0.35 -5.85 10.76
CA GLN A 124 1.66 -6.29 11.28
C GLN A 124 2.75 -5.22 11.17
N HIS A 125 2.62 -4.28 10.22
CA HIS A 125 3.59 -3.20 10.01
C HIS A 125 3.27 -1.92 10.82
N THR A 126 2.05 -1.74 11.32
CA THR A 126 1.70 -0.61 12.20
C THR A 126 2.26 -0.75 13.63
N ILE A 127 2.55 -1.96 14.10
CA ILE A 127 2.96 -2.20 15.49
C ILE A 127 4.46 -1.89 15.72
N THR A 128 5.30 -1.92 14.69
CA THR A 128 6.74 -1.73 14.83
C THR A 128 7.21 -0.26 14.83
N ARG A 129 6.31 0.71 14.62
CA ARG A 129 6.64 2.15 14.64
C ARG A 129 6.32 2.89 15.95
N GLY A 130 5.86 2.19 16.99
CA GLY A 130 5.37 2.79 18.23
C GLY A 130 6.10 2.37 19.51
N ALA A 131 7.42 2.16 19.46
CA ALA A 131 8.23 1.93 20.67
C ALA A 131 9.57 2.66 20.55
N ALA A 132 9.57 3.95 20.87
CA ALA A 132 10.73 4.71 21.32
C ALA A 132 10.26 5.74 22.34
#